data_AF-N1WEE7-F1
#
_entry.id   AF-N1WEE7-F1
#
_cell.length_a   1.000
_cell.length_b   1.000
_cell.length_c   1.000
_cell.angle_alpha   90.00
_cell.angle_beta   90.00
_cell.angle_gamma   90.00
#
_symmetry.space_group_name_H-M   'P 1'
#
loop_
_entity.id
_entity.type
_entity.pdbx_description
1 polymer ?
#
loop_
_entity_poly.entity_id
_entity_poly.type
_entity_poly.pdbx_seq_one_letter_code
_entity_poly.pdbx_strand_id
1 'polypeptide(L)'
;MNRGKIKTKNLVIFLILLIGFSIGTVSHIIDIEKFGFFGYKFAPYPLNVFWTFLVILDPLTIILIFFKLRYAIYLAISIMMLDITINLSYGITSGQIPILLGLLSQIPFGIFVFSISVDVLKYDTITNF
;
A
#
# COMPACT_ATOMS: atom_id res chain seq x y z
N MET A 1 8.94 -9.79 32.38
CA MET A 1 8.37 -9.77 31.01
C MET A 1 9.15 -8.73 30.21
N ASN A 2 10.19 -9.15 29.48
CA ASN A 2 11.13 -8.23 28.85
C ASN A 2 10.58 -7.78 27.49
N ARG A 3 9.90 -6.63 27.42
CA ARG A 3 9.54 -6.02 26.14
C ARG A 3 10.84 -5.56 25.48
N GLY A 4 11.34 -6.34 24.53
CA GLY A 4 12.52 -6.00 23.74
C GLY A 4 12.35 -4.58 23.18
N LYS A 5 13.35 -3.71 23.41
CA LYS A 5 13.32 -2.35 22.88
C LYS A 5 13.26 -2.43 21.34
N ILE A 6 12.19 -1.89 20.75
CA ILE A 6 12.10 -1.67 19.30
C ILE A 6 13.30 -0.81 18.89
N LYS A 7 14.11 -1.27 17.93
CA LYS A 7 15.23 -0.48 17.43
C LYS A 7 14.67 0.71 16.63
N THR A 8 15.30 1.88 16.73
CA THR A 8 14.87 3.10 16.04
C THR A 8 14.67 2.90 14.53
N LYS A 9 15.55 2.10 13.88
CA LYS A 9 15.41 1.72 12.47
C LYS A 9 14.06 1.04 12.18
N ASN A 10 13.64 0.12 13.04
CA ASN A 10 12.44 -0.68 12.87
C ASN A 10 11.19 0.18 13.06
N LEU A 11 11.25 1.12 14.02
CA LEU A 11 10.20 2.11 14.21
C LEU A 11 10.04 3.00 12.98
N VAL A 12 11.14 3.45 12.37
CA VAL A 12 11.08 4.25 11.14
C VAL A 12 10.45 3.46 10.00
N ILE A 13 10.85 2.20 9.81
CA ILE A 13 10.25 1.34 8.77
C ILE A 13 8.75 1.19 8.99
N PHE A 14 8.36 0.90 10.23
CA PHE A 14 6.96 0.79 10.62
C PHE A 14 6.16 2.06 10.33
N LEU A 15 6.68 3.23 10.71
CA LEU A 15 6.01 4.51 10.48
C LEU A 15 5.86 4.81 8.99
N ILE A 16 6.87 4.52 8.17
CA ILE A 16 6.79 4.74 6.72
C ILE A 16 5.70 3.83 6.11
N LEU A 17 5.64 2.56 6.50
CA LEU A 17 4.59 1.65 6.02
C LEU A 17 3.20 2.13 6.44
N LEU A 18 3.04 2.49 7.72
CA LEU A 18 1.78 3.00 8.25
C LEU A 18 1.30 4.24 7.49
N ILE A 19 2.19 5.22 7.32
CA ILE A 19 1.86 6.48 6.64
C ILE A 19 1.53 6.22 5.17
N GLY A 20 2.34 5.42 4.46
CA GLY A 20 2.12 5.14 3.04
C GLY A 20 0.77 4.47 2.76
N PHE A 21 0.45 3.38 3.47
CA PHE A 21 -0.84 2.71 3.32
C PHE A 21 -2.03 3.56 3.81
N SER A 22 -1.82 4.42 4.81
CA SER A 22 -2.87 5.35 5.24
C SER A 22 -3.17 6.41 4.18
N ILE A 23 -2.15 6.95 3.51
CA ILE A 23 -2.32 7.92 2.41
C ILE A 23 -3.07 7.26 1.24
N GLY A 24 -2.73 6.02 0.87
CA GLY A 24 -3.46 5.24 -0.13
C GLY A 24 -4.94 5.07 0.25
N THR A 25 -5.20 4.56 1.46
CA THR A 25 -6.55 4.39 2.01
C THR A 25 -7.37 5.68 1.93
N VAL A 26 -6.84 6.79 2.44
CA VAL A 26 -7.55 8.08 2.48
C VAL A 26 -7.84 8.59 1.07
N SER A 27 -6.91 8.40 0.13
CA SER A 27 -7.11 8.78 -1.28
C SER A 27 -8.29 8.02 -1.89
N HIS A 28 -8.38 6.71 -1.66
CA HIS A 28 -9.50 5.90 -2.16
C HIS A 28 -10.82 6.17 -1.43
N ILE A 29 -10.80 6.52 -0.14
CA ILE A 29 -12.01 6.99 0.56
C ILE A 29 -12.53 8.27 -0.09
N ILE A 30 -11.65 9.25 -0.32
CA ILE A 30 -12.02 10.53 -0.95
C ILE A 30 -12.61 10.28 -2.35
N ASP A 31 -12.04 9.36 -3.12
CA ASP A 31 -12.57 8.99 -4.43
C ASP A 31 -13.96 8.33 -4.33
N ILE A 32 -14.17 7.42 -3.38
CA ILE A 32 -15.47 6.79 -3.15
C ILE A 32 -16.51 7.84 -2.72
N GLU A 33 -16.14 8.81 -1.88
CA GLU A 33 -17.04 9.91 -1.50
C GLU A 33 -17.42 10.78 -2.71
N LYS A 34 -16.48 11.02 -3.63
CA LYS A 34 -16.70 11.87 -4.82
C LYS A 34 -17.44 11.16 -5.95
N PHE A 35 -17.12 9.90 -6.20
CA PHE A 35 -17.54 9.17 -7.39
C PHE A 35 -18.54 8.04 -7.08
N GLY A 36 -18.72 7.70 -5.81
CA GLY A 36 -19.52 6.56 -5.35
C GLY A 36 -18.72 5.25 -5.25
N PHE A 37 -19.32 4.23 -4.65
CA PHE A 37 -18.75 2.89 -4.62
C PHE A 37 -18.70 2.31 -6.04
N PHE A 38 -17.55 1.79 -6.44
CA PHE A 38 -17.21 1.50 -7.84
C PHE A 38 -17.38 2.71 -8.80
N GLY A 39 -17.04 3.91 -8.33
CA GLY A 39 -17.29 5.18 -9.01
C GLY A 39 -16.35 5.53 -10.18
N TYR A 40 -15.28 4.77 -10.41
CA TYR A 40 -14.28 5.04 -11.45
C TYR A 40 -14.80 4.75 -12.87
N LYS A 41 -15.77 5.54 -13.34
CA LYS A 41 -16.46 5.35 -14.64
C LYS A 41 -15.56 5.50 -15.86
N PHE A 42 -14.43 6.17 -15.71
CA PHE A 42 -13.43 6.29 -16.78
C PHE A 42 -12.67 4.98 -17.03
N ALA A 43 -12.64 4.07 -16.04
CA ALA A 43 -11.84 2.86 -16.09
C ALA A 43 -12.66 1.59 -16.31
N PRO A 44 -12.05 0.55 -16.92
CA PRO A 44 -12.64 -0.78 -16.99
C PRO A 44 -13.02 -1.32 -15.62
N TYR A 45 -14.10 -2.12 -15.57
CA TYR A 45 -14.64 -2.66 -14.33
C TYR A 45 -13.60 -3.37 -13.44
N PRO A 46 -12.66 -4.20 -13.95
CA PRO A 46 -11.65 -4.82 -13.10
C PRO A 46 -10.74 -3.84 -12.35
N LEU A 47 -10.36 -2.72 -12.99
CA LEU A 47 -9.52 -1.70 -12.35
C LEU A 47 -10.30 -0.94 -11.29
N ASN A 48 -11.56 -0.64 -11.60
CA ASN A 48 -12.48 0.01 -10.69
C ASN A 48 -12.70 -0.84 -9.41
N VAL A 49 -12.87 -2.15 -9.57
CA VAL A 49 -12.90 -3.11 -8.46
C VAL A 49 -11.59 -3.04 -7.68
N PHE A 50 -10.44 -3.17 -8.34
CA PHE A 50 -9.14 -3.13 -7.68
C PHE A 50 -8.96 -1.86 -6.83
N TRP A 51 -9.12 -0.66 -7.41
CA TRP A 51 -8.96 0.60 -6.68
C TRP A 51 -9.98 0.77 -5.56
N THR A 52 -11.23 0.34 -5.76
CA THR A 52 -12.25 0.40 -4.68
C THR A 52 -11.87 -0.50 -3.52
N PHE A 53 -11.29 -1.68 -3.76
CA PHE A 53 -10.89 -2.61 -2.70
C PHE A 53 -9.62 -2.20 -1.96
N LEU A 54 -8.84 -1.23 -2.45
CA LEU A 54 -7.68 -0.70 -1.72
C LEU A 54 -8.08 -0.08 -0.37
N VAL A 55 -9.31 0.43 -0.23
CA VAL A 55 -9.86 0.88 1.07
C VAL A 55 -9.93 -0.23 2.12
N ILE A 56 -9.89 -1.50 1.70
CA ILE A 56 -9.86 -2.67 2.59
C ILE A 56 -8.45 -3.25 2.69
N LEU A 57 -7.77 -3.39 1.55
CA LEU A 57 -6.46 -4.03 1.47
C LEU A 57 -5.37 -3.22 2.19
N ASP A 58 -5.41 -1.89 2.12
CA ASP A 58 -4.43 -1.02 2.78
C ASP A 58 -4.58 -1.07 4.31
N PRO A 59 -5.78 -0.89 4.92
CA PRO A 59 -5.96 -1.09 6.35
C PRO A 59 -5.68 -2.52 6.80
N LEU A 60 -6.02 -3.52 5.99
CA LEU A 60 -5.68 -4.91 6.29
C LEU A 60 -4.17 -5.10 6.38
N THR A 61 -3.41 -4.48 5.47
CA THR A 61 -1.95 -4.48 5.52
C THR A 61 -1.46 -3.84 6.82
N ILE A 62 -1.97 -2.67 7.18
CA ILE A 62 -1.63 -1.99 8.44
C ILE A 62 -1.91 -2.88 9.65
N ILE A 63 -3.10 -3.50 9.72
CA ILE A 63 -3.48 -4.43 10.78
C ILE A 63 -2.50 -5.60 10.85
N LEU A 64 -2.19 -6.23 9.71
CA LEU A 64 -1.25 -7.35 9.65
C LEU A 64 0.16 -6.98 10.11
N ILE A 65 0.62 -5.73 9.93
CA ILE A 65 1.93 -5.29 10.43
C ILE A 65 2.04 -5.50 11.95
N PHE A 66 0.94 -5.31 12.69
CA PHE A 66 0.92 -5.50 14.14
C PHE A 66 0.84 -6.97 14.56
N PHE A 67 0.12 -7.80 13.80
CA PHE A 67 -0.21 -9.17 14.23
C PHE A 67 0.60 -10.27 13.54
N LYS A 68 0.95 -10.08 12.27
CA LYS A 68 1.46 -11.08 11.33
C LYS A 68 2.36 -10.41 10.29
N LEU A 69 3.51 -9.90 10.74
CA LEU A 69 4.38 -9.02 9.95
C LEU A 69 4.77 -9.61 8.60
N ARG A 70 5.12 -10.90 8.56
CA ARG A 70 5.46 -11.60 7.31
C ARG A 70 4.33 -11.56 6.27
N TYR A 71 3.09 -11.79 6.70
CA TYR A 71 1.92 -11.73 5.82
C TYR A 71 1.61 -10.29 5.39
N ALA A 72 1.83 -9.32 6.27
CA ALA A 72 1.72 -7.90 5.94
C ALA A 72 2.67 -7.52 4.80
N ILE A 73 3.92 -7.99 4.84
CA ILE A 73 4.92 -7.69 3.82
C ILE A 73 4.57 -8.38 2.49
N TYR A 74 4.10 -9.63 2.49
CA TYR A 74 3.63 -10.26 1.25
C TYR A 74 2.46 -9.50 0.62
N LEU A 75 1.50 -9.05 1.44
CA LEU A 75 0.36 -8.26 0.96
C LEU A 75 0.83 -6.90 0.44
N ALA A 76 1.71 -6.21 1.17
CA ALA A 76 2.30 -4.93 0.77
C ALA A 76 3.01 -5.01 -0.58
N ILE A 77 3.84 -6.03 -0.79
CA ILE A 77 4.52 -6.27 -2.08
C ILE A 77 3.49 -6.46 -3.20
N SER A 78 2.46 -7.27 -2.94
CA SER A 78 1.43 -7.57 -3.93
C SER A 78 0.63 -6.33 -4.33
N ILE A 79 0.21 -5.52 -3.35
CA ILE A 79 -0.47 -4.25 -3.57
C ILE A 79 0.42 -3.31 -4.38
N MET A 80 1.65 -3.04 -3.92
CA MET A 80 2.54 -2.09 -4.59
C MET A 80 2.91 -2.52 -6.01
N MET A 81 3.12 -3.81 -6.23
CA MET A 81 3.42 -4.34 -7.57
C MET A 81 2.22 -4.15 -8.51
N LEU A 82 1.03 -4.54 -8.08
CA LEU A 82 -0.19 -4.41 -8.89
C LEU A 82 -0.55 -2.94 -9.13
N ASP A 83 -0.56 -2.11 -8.09
CA ASP A 83 -0.99 -0.72 -8.17
C ASP A 83 -0.08 0.10 -9.08
N ILE A 84 1.25 0.01 -8.91
CA ILE A 84 2.19 0.69 -9.80
C ILE A 84 2.03 0.20 -11.25
N THR A 85 1.90 -1.11 -11.46
CA THR A 85 1.77 -1.67 -12.81
C THR A 85 0.49 -1.21 -13.49
N ILE A 86 -0.64 -1.26 -12.78
CA ILE A 86 -1.95 -0.83 -13.26
C ILE A 86 -1.93 0.68 -13.55
N ASN A 87 -1.47 1.50 -12.60
CA ASN A 87 -1.51 2.95 -12.74
C ASN A 87 -0.56 3.44 -13.82
N LEU A 88 0.62 2.83 -13.97
CA LEU A 88 1.55 3.14 -15.05
C LEU A 88 0.97 2.75 -16.42
N SER A 89 0.52 1.51 -16.58
CA SER A 89 0.00 1.02 -17.87
C SER A 89 -1.29 1.73 -18.27
N TYR A 90 -2.25 1.82 -17.36
CA TYR A 90 -3.53 2.47 -17.61
C TYR A 90 -3.35 3.99 -17.76
N GLY A 91 -2.55 4.64 -16.91
CA GLY A 91 -2.30 6.08 -17.00
C GLY A 91 -1.68 6.49 -18.35
N ILE A 92 -0.71 5.72 -18.86
CA ILE A 92 -0.11 5.96 -20.18
C ILE A 92 -1.12 5.72 -21.31
N THR A 93 -1.82 4.58 -21.29
CA THR A 93 -2.71 4.18 -22.40
C THR A 93 -4.00 5.00 -22.48
N SER A 94 -4.52 5.45 -21.35
CA SER A 94 -5.75 6.26 -21.28
C SER A 94 -5.50 7.77 -21.28
N GLY A 95 -4.24 8.21 -21.14
CA GLY A 95 -3.88 9.63 -21.02
C GLY A 95 -4.35 10.29 -19.71
N GLN A 96 -4.69 9.50 -18.70
CA GLN A 96 -5.18 10.00 -17.40
C GLN A 96 -4.04 10.57 -16.55
N ILE A 97 -3.76 11.86 -16.73
CA ILE A 97 -2.71 12.58 -16.00
C ILE A 97 -2.83 12.46 -14.47
N PRO A 98 -4.01 12.53 -13.83
CA PRO A 98 -4.10 12.38 -12.38
C PRO A 98 -3.53 11.05 -11.85
N ILE A 99 -3.71 9.96 -12.60
CA ILE A 99 -3.17 8.64 -12.26
C ILE A 99 -1.64 8.66 -12.35
N LEU A 100 -1.10 9.28 -13.41
CA LEU A 100 0.34 9.43 -13.59
C LEU A 100 0.98 10.31 -12.52
N LEU A 101 0.28 11.33 -12.02
CA LEU A 101 0.75 12.15 -10.90
C LEU A 101 0.80 11.34 -9.59
N GLY A 102 -0.15 10.44 -9.38
CA GLY A 102 -0.13 9.51 -8.23
C GLY A 102 1.12 8.62 -8.20
N LEU A 103 1.68 8.25 -9.36
CA LEU A 103 2.89 7.45 -9.44
C LEU A 103 4.12 8.13 -8.80
N LEU A 104 4.13 9.47 -8.70
CA LEU A 104 5.23 10.21 -8.07
C LEU A 104 5.40 9.86 -6.58
N SER A 105 4.32 9.51 -5.88
CA SER A 105 4.38 9.04 -4.49
C SER A 105 4.41 7.51 -4.41
N GLN A 106 3.67 6.82 -5.27
CA GLN A 106 3.57 5.35 -5.26
C GLN A 106 4.92 4.69 -5.61
N ILE A 107 5.66 5.18 -6.60
CA ILE A 107 6.92 4.55 -7.03
C ILE A 107 7.99 4.61 -5.92
N PRO A 108 8.30 5.77 -5.31
CA PRO A 108 9.24 5.82 -4.18
C PRO A 108 8.81 4.93 -3.01
N PHE A 109 7.50 4.92 -2.68
CA PHE A 109 6.98 4.06 -1.63
C PHE A 109 7.11 2.57 -1.98
N GLY A 110 6.85 2.19 -3.24
CA GLY A 110 7.00 0.83 -3.72
C GLY A 110 8.45 0.37 -3.68
N ILE A 111 9.38 1.20 -4.14
CA ILE A 111 10.84 0.95 -4.03
C ILE A 111 11.23 0.73 -2.57
N PHE A 112 10.72 1.55 -1.65
CA PHE A 112 10.94 1.38 -0.23
C PHE A 112 10.43 0.01 0.26
N VAL A 113 9.18 -0.35 -0.03
CA VAL A 113 8.56 -1.65 0.33
C VAL A 113 9.37 -2.82 -0.19
N PHE A 114 9.80 -2.78 -1.46
CA PHE A 114 10.60 -3.85 -2.05
C PHE A 114 11.98 -3.95 -1.42
N SER A 115 12.62 -2.81 -1.14
CA SER A 115 13.97 -2.77 -0.56
C SER A 115 14.03 -3.33 0.87
N ILE A 116 12.99 -3.08 1.68
CA ILE A 116 12.92 -3.59 3.06
C ILE A 116 12.42 -5.04 3.14
N SER A 117 11.71 -5.52 2.11
CA SER A 117 11.00 -6.80 2.16
C SER A 117 11.86 -7.98 2.57
N VAL A 118 13.04 -8.16 1.95
CA VAL A 118 13.93 -9.31 2.19
C VAL A 118 14.41 -9.35 3.65
N ASP A 119 14.64 -8.19 4.27
CA ASP A 119 15.06 -8.12 5.65
C ASP A 119 13.90 -8.39 6.60
N VAL A 120 12.74 -7.75 6.36
CA VAL A 120 11.57 -7.84 7.24
C VAL A 120 10.91 -9.22 7.20
N LEU A 121 10.97 -9.94 6.07
CA LEU A 121 10.39 -11.28 5.93
C LEU A 121 11.01 -12.35 6.84
N LYS A 122 12.14 -12.06 7.50
CA LYS A 122 12.79 -12.93 8.48
C LYS A 122 12.08 -12.93 9.84
N TYR A 123 11.10 -12.04 10.04
CA TYR A 123 10.46 -11.81 11.34
C TYR A 123 8.96 -12.10 11.27
N ASP A 124 8.45 -12.83 12.25
CA ASP A 124 7.02 -13.17 12.33
C ASP A 124 6.17 -12.07 12.98
N THR A 125 6.76 -11.32 13.93
CA THR A 125 6.08 -10.28 14.71
C THR A 125 6.95 -9.04 14.87
N ILE A 126 6.29 -7.89 15.07
CA ILE A 126 6.97 -6.61 15.28
C ILE A 126 7.84 -6.56 16.55
N THR A 127 7.60 -7.47 17.51
CA THR A 127 8.41 -7.57 18.74
C THR A 127 9.77 -8.21 18.50
N ASN A 128 9.87 -9.03 17.45
CA ASN A 128 11.09 -9.71 17.06
C ASN A 128 11.83 -8.95 15.96
N PHE A 129 11.11 -8.06 15.27
CA PHE A 129 11.60 -7.12 14.27
C PHE A 129 12.51 -6.07 14.91
#